data_AF-A0A158CGY8-F1
#
_entry.id   AF-A0A158CGY8-F1
#
_cell.length_a   1.000
_cell.length_b   1.000
_cell.length_c   1.000
_cell.angle_alpha   90.00
_cell.angle_beta   90.00
_cell.angle_gamma   90.00
#
_symmetry.space_group_name_H-M   'P 1'
#
loop_
_entity.id
_entity.type
_entity.pdbx_description
1 polymer ?
#
loop_
_entity_poly.entity_id
_entity_poly.type
_entity_poly.pdbx_seq_one_letter_code
_entity_poly.pdbx_strand_id
1 'polypeptide(L)'
;MVTIDAAKALSIDHERGSLEAGKMADIIFIDLFKPHLMPMNMPVYRVTCFANAGDVCMTMVGGQILMEDYRVISVDEGEILERVSEVAERTFERAGLRHLPDAPPTLWARSHY
;
A
#
# COMPACT_ATOMS: atom_id res chain seq x y z
N MET A 1 -12.84 10.14 8.49
CA MET A 1 -12.56 9.43 7.22
C MET A 1 -11.10 9.59 6.78
N VAL A 2 -10.68 8.91 5.71
CA VAL A 2 -9.27 8.63 5.31
C VAL A 2 -8.50 9.76 4.60
N THR A 3 -9.13 10.91 4.32
CA THR A 3 -8.48 12.08 3.68
C THR A 3 -8.66 13.36 4.52
N ILE A 4 -9.57 14.27 4.14
CA ILE A 4 -9.73 15.58 4.79
C ILE A 4 -10.11 15.45 6.26
N ASP A 5 -10.93 14.47 6.62
CA ASP A 5 -11.31 14.24 8.01
C ASP A 5 -10.14 13.73 8.86
N ALA A 6 -9.24 12.91 8.29
CA ALA A 6 -8.02 12.49 8.98
C ALA A 6 -7.07 13.68 9.14
N ALA A 7 -6.95 14.53 8.12
CA ALA A 7 -6.18 15.77 8.20
C ALA A 7 -6.74 16.70 9.29
N LYS A 8 -8.06 16.82 9.42
CA LYS A 8 -8.72 17.57 10.52
C LYS A 8 -8.41 16.97 11.89
N ALA A 9 -8.50 15.64 12.01
CA ALA A 9 -8.17 14.95 13.26
C ALA A 9 -6.71 15.18 13.70
N LEU A 10 -5.80 15.41 12.74
CA LEU A 10 -4.40 15.74 12.97
C LEU A 10 -4.12 17.26 12.98
N SER A 11 -5.14 18.11 12.80
CA SER A 11 -5.01 19.57 12.70
C SER A 11 -4.06 20.06 11.59
N ILE A 12 -3.97 19.31 10.49
CA ILE A 12 -3.17 19.63 9.29
C ILE A 12 -4.04 19.85 8.05
N ASP A 13 -5.36 19.98 8.20
CA ASP A 13 -6.31 20.15 7.09
C ASP A 13 -6.14 21.47 6.34
N HIS A 14 -5.46 22.45 6.92
CA HIS A 14 -5.07 23.68 6.25
C HIS A 14 -3.95 23.46 5.21
N GLU A 15 -3.16 22.39 5.33
CA GLU A 15 -2.06 22.06 4.43
C GLU A 15 -2.33 20.82 3.57
N ARG A 16 -3.17 19.88 4.03
CA ARG A 16 -3.29 18.53 3.45
C ARG A 16 -4.73 18.00 3.46
N GLY A 17 -4.93 16.87 2.79
CA GLY A 17 -6.16 16.07 2.86
C GLY A 17 -7.26 16.44 1.87
N SER A 18 -7.06 17.48 1.04
CA SER A 18 -7.95 17.84 -0.07
C SER A 18 -7.19 18.48 -1.22
N LEU A 19 -7.76 18.42 -2.42
CA LEU A 19 -7.21 19.05 -3.63
C LEU A 19 -7.72 20.50 -3.72
N GLU A 20 -7.00 21.41 -3.06
CA GLU A 20 -7.30 22.85 -3.04
C GLU A 20 -6.02 23.64 -3.31
N ALA A 21 -6.13 24.77 -4.01
CA ALA A 21 -4.98 25.60 -4.32
C ALA A 21 -4.30 26.10 -3.03
N GLY A 22 -2.97 26.06 -3.00
CA GLY A 22 -2.15 26.43 -1.83
C GLY A 22 -1.89 25.28 -0.85
N LYS A 23 -2.60 24.16 -0.94
CA LYS A 23 -2.29 22.94 -0.18
C LYS A 23 -1.17 22.13 -0.82
N MET A 24 -0.59 21.25 -0.01
CA MET A 24 0.46 20.33 -0.42
C MET A 24 -0.07 19.34 -1.49
N ALA A 25 0.76 19.08 -2.50
CA ALA A 25 0.43 18.14 -3.58
C ALA A 25 0.67 16.69 -3.13
N ASP A 26 -0.17 16.22 -2.21
CA ASP A 26 -0.26 14.82 -1.78
C ASP A 26 -1.40 14.13 -2.54
N ILE A 27 -1.08 13.50 -3.67
CA ILE A 27 -2.04 13.05 -4.69
C ILE A 27 -1.75 11.60 -5.09
N ILE A 28 -2.79 10.80 -5.20
CA ILE A 28 -2.73 9.49 -5.85
C ILE A 28 -3.59 9.47 -7.10
N PHE A 29 -3.16 8.70 -8.09
CA PHE A 29 -3.89 8.43 -9.33
C PHE A 29 -4.31 6.96 -9.31
N ILE A 30 -5.59 6.71 -9.56
CA ILE A 30 -6.17 5.38 -9.53
C ILE A 30 -6.62 5.03 -10.94
N ASP A 31 -6.12 3.90 -11.47
CA ASP A 31 -6.59 3.35 -12.74
C ASP A 31 -7.91 2.59 -12.51
N LEU A 32 -9.00 3.23 -12.91
CA LEU A 32 -10.33 2.63 -12.81
C LEU A 32 -10.62 1.64 -13.95
N PHE A 33 -9.75 1.50 -14.96
CA PHE A 33 -9.97 0.62 -16.11
C PHE A 33 -9.39 -0.78 -15.89
N LYS A 34 -9.84 -1.43 -14.81
CA LYS A 34 -9.48 -2.81 -14.44
C LYS A 34 -10.70 -3.72 -14.42
N PRO A 35 -10.57 -5.03 -14.69
CA PRO A 35 -11.71 -5.96 -14.71
C PRO A 35 -12.58 -5.93 -13.46
N HIS A 36 -12.01 -5.86 -12.26
CA HIS A 36 -12.76 -5.80 -11.00
C HIS A 36 -13.43 -4.44 -10.73
N LEU A 37 -13.10 -3.41 -11.52
CA LEU A 37 -13.68 -2.07 -11.42
C LEU A 37 -14.67 -1.77 -12.55
N MET A 38 -14.97 -2.73 -13.44
CA MET A 38 -15.95 -2.56 -14.50
C MET A 38 -17.37 -2.97 -14.11
N PRO A 39 -18.41 -2.35 -14.72
CA PRO A 39 -18.38 -1.15 -15.58
C PRO A 39 -18.06 0.13 -14.80
N MET A 40 -17.46 1.18 -15.38
CA MET A 40 -17.06 2.40 -14.65
C MET A 40 -18.23 3.33 -14.25
N ASN A 41 -19.21 2.83 -13.49
CA ASN A 41 -20.26 3.61 -12.85
C ASN A 41 -19.90 3.92 -11.39
N MET A 42 -20.44 5.02 -10.85
CA MET A 42 -20.28 5.41 -9.44
C MET A 42 -18.80 5.35 -8.97
N PRO A 43 -17.87 6.12 -9.57
CA PRO A 43 -16.43 5.95 -9.40
C PRO A 43 -15.97 6.05 -7.93
N VAL A 44 -16.58 6.93 -7.12
CA VAL A 44 -16.28 7.03 -5.69
C VAL A 44 -16.62 5.73 -4.96
N TYR A 45 -17.80 5.16 -5.21
CA TYR A 45 -18.21 3.88 -4.62
C TYR A 45 -17.27 2.75 -5.05
N ARG A 46 -16.82 2.77 -6.30
CA ARG A 46 -15.83 1.80 -6.81
C ARG A 46 -14.50 1.88 -6.10
N VAL A 47 -13.97 3.08 -5.92
CA VAL A 47 -12.74 3.31 -5.15
C VAL A 47 -12.90 2.87 -3.70
N THR A 48 -14.02 3.18 -3.06
CA THR A 48 -14.19 2.89 -1.62
C THR A 48 -14.48 1.42 -1.30
N CYS A 49 -15.09 0.67 -2.23
CA CYS A 49 -15.59 -0.68 -1.93
C CYS A 49 -14.88 -1.79 -2.71
N PHE A 50 -14.25 -1.50 -3.84
CA PHE A 50 -13.70 -2.53 -4.74
C PHE A 50 -12.24 -2.32 -5.11
N ALA A 51 -11.75 -1.07 -5.12
CA ALA A 51 -10.35 -0.81 -5.41
C ALA A 51 -9.42 -1.34 -4.31
N ASN A 52 -8.21 -1.70 -4.70
CA ASN A 52 -7.14 -2.11 -3.81
C ASN A 52 -5.84 -1.37 -4.13
N ALA A 53 -4.77 -1.64 -3.37
CA ALA A 53 -3.49 -0.97 -3.53
C ALA A 53 -2.90 -1.10 -4.94
N GLY A 54 -3.16 -2.21 -5.64
CA GLY A 54 -2.69 -2.44 -7.00
C GLY A 54 -3.36 -1.59 -8.09
N ASP A 55 -4.41 -0.85 -7.74
CA ASP A 55 -5.09 0.06 -8.68
C ASP A 55 -4.46 1.46 -8.72
N VAL A 56 -3.61 1.80 -7.75
CA VAL A 56 -2.89 3.07 -7.73
C VAL A 56 -1.76 3.02 -8.74
N CYS A 57 -1.79 3.90 -9.75
CA CYS A 57 -0.79 3.94 -10.82
C CYS A 57 0.28 5.01 -10.63
N MET A 58 0.00 6.07 -9.88
CA MET A 58 0.97 7.11 -9.51
C MET A 58 0.71 7.61 -8.08
N THR A 59 1.78 7.87 -7.34
CA THR A 59 1.73 8.48 -6.01
C THR A 59 2.69 9.67 -5.96
N MET A 60 2.16 10.82 -5.55
CA MET A 60 2.89 12.06 -5.36
C MET A 60 2.73 12.53 -3.91
N VAL A 61 3.84 12.92 -3.28
CA VAL A 61 3.86 13.45 -1.92
C VAL A 61 4.66 14.74 -1.92
N GLY A 62 4.08 15.83 -1.47
CA GLY A 62 4.73 17.14 -1.47
C GLY A 62 5.12 17.66 -2.84
N GLY A 63 4.44 17.21 -3.90
CA GLY A 63 4.82 17.52 -5.29
C GLY A 63 5.93 16.64 -5.87
N GLN A 64 6.50 15.72 -5.08
CA GLN A 64 7.47 14.75 -5.56
C GLN A 64 6.77 13.44 -5.93
N ILE A 65 6.99 12.96 -7.16
CA ILE A 65 6.50 11.66 -7.61
C ILE A 65 7.35 10.57 -6.94
N LEU A 66 6.71 9.68 -6.18
CA LEU A 66 7.36 8.56 -5.49
C LEU A 66 7.13 7.22 -6.20
N MET A 67 6.05 7.13 -6.96
CA MET A 67 5.67 5.97 -7.76
C MET A 67 5.01 6.46 -9.04
N GLU A 68 5.35 5.89 -10.19
CA GLU A 68 4.79 6.20 -11.52
C GLU A 68 4.71 4.91 -12.34
N ASP A 69 3.68 4.77 -13.18
CA ASP A 69 3.43 3.56 -13.99
C ASP A 69 3.51 2.26 -13.18
N TYR A 70 2.93 2.26 -11.97
CA TYR A 70 2.93 1.13 -11.02
C TYR A 70 4.31 0.71 -10.50
N ARG A 71 5.34 1.55 -10.64
CA ARG A 71 6.70 1.27 -10.15
C ARG A 71 7.10 2.28 -9.10
N VAL A 72 7.55 1.82 -7.95
CA VAL A 72 8.12 2.72 -6.93
C VAL A 72 9.49 3.17 -7.42
N ILE A 73 9.69 4.48 -7.47
CA ILE A 73 10.93 5.10 -7.97
C ILE A 73 11.72 5.81 -6.86
N SER A 74 11.14 5.91 -5.66
CA SER A 74 11.72 6.63 -4.52
C SER A 74 12.69 5.78 -3.69
N VAL A 75 12.70 4.46 -3.87
CA VAL A 75 13.52 3.49 -3.12
C VAL A 75 13.92 2.32 -4.00
N ASP A 76 14.96 1.60 -3.59
CA ASP A 76 15.30 0.28 -4.15
C ASP A 76 14.47 -0.80 -3.45
N GLU A 77 13.45 -1.31 -4.14
CA GLU A 77 12.60 -2.38 -3.60
C GLU A 77 13.39 -3.67 -3.31
N GLY A 78 14.40 -4.00 -4.12
CA GLY A 78 15.23 -5.18 -3.93
C GLY A 78 16.04 -5.10 -2.65
N GLU A 79 16.74 -3.98 -2.44
CA GLU A 79 17.50 -3.75 -1.21
C GLU A 79 16.60 -3.82 0.04
N ILE A 80 15.40 -3.24 -0.04
CA ILE A 80 14.44 -3.27 1.08
C ILE A 80 14.02 -4.72 1.39
N LEU A 81 13.70 -5.52 0.38
CA LEU A 81 13.27 -6.91 0.58
C LEU A 81 14.38 -7.78 1.21
N GLU A 82 15.63 -7.60 0.79
CA GLU A 82 16.78 -8.27 1.41
C GLU A 82 16.89 -7.90 2.89
N ARG A 83 16.83 -6.59 3.20
CA ARG A 83 16.89 -6.09 4.58
C ARG A 83 15.73 -6.58 5.43
N VAL A 84 14.54 -6.71 4.87
CA VAL A 84 13.37 -7.26 5.57
C VAL A 84 13.64 -8.70 5.99
N SER A 85 14.20 -9.52 5.10
CA SER A 85 14.56 -10.91 5.42
C SER A 85 15.57 -10.97 6.57
N GLU A 86 16.64 -10.17 6.50
CA GLU A 86 17.66 -10.12 7.57
C GLU A 86 17.12 -9.65 8.92
N VAL A 87 16.23 -8.66 8.93
CA VAL A 87 15.59 -8.17 10.16
C VAL A 87 14.64 -9.21 10.73
N ALA A 88 13.88 -9.90 9.89
CA ALA A 88 12.96 -10.96 10.30
C ALA A 88 13.72 -12.10 10.99
N GLU A 89 14.78 -12.62 10.37
CA GLU A 89 15.61 -13.69 10.94
C GLU A 89 16.18 -13.31 12.31
N ARG A 90 16.80 -12.12 12.42
CA ARG A 90 17.32 -11.62 13.70
C ARG A 90 16.23 -11.48 14.76
N THR A 91 15.00 -11.13 14.35
CA THR A 91 13.86 -11.00 15.28
C THR A 91 13.43 -12.37 15.78
N PHE A 92 13.32 -13.38 14.90
CA PHE A 92 13.00 -14.75 15.30
C PHE A 92 14.06 -15.37 16.20
N GLU A 93 15.34 -15.14 15.90
CA GLU A 93 16.45 -15.60 16.74
C GLU A 93 16.40 -14.98 18.13
N ARG A 94 16.26 -13.65 18.22
CA ARG A 94 16.20 -12.93 19.51
C ARG A 94 14.98 -13.31 20.36
N ALA A 95 13.87 -13.65 19.72
CA ALA A 95 12.64 -14.07 20.39
C ALA A 95 12.64 -15.57 20.77
N GLY A 96 13.62 -16.36 20.32
CA GLY A 96 13.61 -17.82 20.49
C GLY A 96 12.54 -18.53 19.64
N LEU A 97 12.09 -17.91 18.56
CA LEU A 97 10.96 -18.34 17.72
C LEU A 97 11.37 -18.83 16.33
N ARG A 98 12.63 -19.25 16.16
CA ARG A 98 13.19 -19.70 14.87
C ARG A 98 12.43 -20.86 14.20
N HIS A 99 11.63 -21.60 14.96
CA HIS A 99 10.85 -22.75 14.46
C HIS A 99 9.52 -22.35 13.81
N LEU A 100 9.05 -21.10 13.94
CA LEU A 100 7.76 -20.66 13.41
C LEU A 100 7.73 -20.46 11.88
N PRO A 101 8.79 -19.96 11.21
CA PRO A 101 8.78 -19.79 9.75
C PRO A 101 8.77 -21.12 9.00
N ASP A 102 9.24 -22.19 9.63
CA ASP A 102 9.31 -23.51 9.02
C ASP A 102 7.90 -24.04 8.77
N ALA A 103 7.66 -24.51 7.55
CA ALA A 103 6.42 -25.21 7.22
C ALA A 103 6.28 -26.44 8.14
N PRO A 104 5.14 -26.62 8.84
CA PRO A 104 4.95 -27.82 9.63
C PRO A 104 5.01 -29.04 8.72
N PRO A 105 5.55 -30.18 9.17
CA PRO A 105 5.63 -31.41 8.36
C PRO A 105 4.28 -31.88 7.82
N THR A 106 3.19 -31.45 8.45
CA THR A 106 1.82 -31.79 8.07
C THR A 106 1.23 -30.89 7.00
N LEU A 107 1.91 -29.80 6.58
CA LEU A 107 1.32 -28.73 5.77
C LEU A 107 0.74 -29.21 4.42
N TRP A 108 1.18 -30.36 3.91
CA TRP A 108 0.65 -30.98 2.69
C TRP A 108 0.44 -32.50 2.81
N ALA A 109 0.73 -33.07 3.98
CA ALA A 109 0.72 -34.51 4.20
C ALA A 109 -0.70 -35.12 4.25
N ARG A 110 -1.74 -34.29 4.34
CA ARG A 110 -3.16 -34.71 4.39
C ARG A 110 -3.98 -34.20 3.21
N SER A 111 -3.36 -33.51 2.25
CA SER A 111 -4.06 -33.03 1.06
C SER A 111 -4.22 -34.20 0.08
N HIS A 112 -5.38 -34.87 0.17
CA HIS A 112 -5.86 -35.77 -0.86
C HIS A 112 -6.53 -34.91 -1.94
N TYR A 113 -5.82 -34.67 -3.03
CA TYR A 113 -6.45 -34.23 -4.29
C TYR A 113 -6.93 -35.45 -5.07
#